data_AF-A0A646NZQ4-F1
#
_entry.id   AF-A0A646NZQ4-F1
#
_cell.length_a   1.000
_cell.length_b   1.000
_cell.length_c   1.000
_cell.angle_alpha   90.00
_cell.angle_beta   90.00
_cell.angle_gamma   90.00
#
_symmetry.space_group_name_H-M   'P 1'
#
loop_
_entity.id
_entity.type
_entity.pdbx_description
1 polymer ?
#
loop_
_entity_poly.entity_id
_entity_poly.type
_entity_poly.pdbx_seq_one_letter_code
_entity_poly.pdbx_strand_id
1 'polypeptide(L)'
;MDVTDKLPEQDAGLEALLTKLQPLLDKGRMDNVVDVLALVSDLVDMLDGPMVEKLALLFEQATAVSWSVGNAARMAMAQTQAEETPPSLYGLLSLLREPYTRRGLALALRTLNVIGRQ
;
A
#
# COMPACT_ATOMS: atom_id res chain seq x y z
N MET A 1 18.83 -29.31 49.08
CA MET A 1 17.54 -28.77 48.64
C MET A 1 17.67 -27.25 48.78
N ASP A 2 18.25 -26.59 47.78
CA ASP A 2 17.60 -26.20 46.51
C ASP A 2 16.87 -24.88 46.69
N VAL A 3 17.32 -23.81 45.99
CA VAL A 3 16.50 -22.73 45.41
C VAL A 3 17.25 -21.98 44.28
N THR A 4 18.59 -22.01 44.18
CA THR A 4 19.32 -21.19 43.17
C THR A 4 19.51 -21.83 41.79
N ASP A 5 18.91 -22.98 41.49
CA ASP A 5 19.12 -23.70 40.22
C ASP A 5 17.93 -23.65 39.24
N LYS A 6 17.20 -22.54 39.23
CA LYS A 6 16.25 -22.25 38.15
C LYS A 6 16.31 -20.76 37.87
N LEU A 7 16.98 -20.37 36.78
CA LEU A 7 16.62 -19.30 35.83
C LEU A 7 17.82 -19.01 34.87
N PRO A 8 18.13 -19.85 33.85
CA PRO A 8 19.10 -19.43 32.83
C PRO A 8 18.53 -19.26 31.42
N GLU A 9 17.28 -19.64 31.14
CA GLU A 9 16.72 -19.54 29.78
C GLU A 9 15.82 -18.32 29.55
N GLN A 10 15.08 -17.87 30.57
CA GLN A 10 14.19 -16.70 30.45
C GLN A 10 14.96 -15.39 30.26
N ASP A 11 16.12 -15.27 30.92
CA ASP A 11 16.95 -14.06 30.83
C ASP A 11 17.68 -13.97 29.49
N ALA A 12 18.12 -15.09 28.92
CA ALA A 12 18.79 -15.10 27.62
C ALA A 12 17.87 -14.66 26.45
N GLY A 13 16.59 -15.07 26.48
CA GLY A 13 15.60 -14.66 25.48
C GLY A 13 15.22 -13.18 25.61
N LEU A 14 15.05 -12.70 26.84
CA LEU A 14 14.78 -11.30 27.13
C LEU A 14 15.96 -10.40 26.76
N GLU A 15 17.18 -10.81 27.07
CA GLU A 15 18.41 -10.08 26.73
C GLU A 15 18.60 -9.99 25.21
N ALA A 16 18.31 -11.08 24.47
CA ALA A 16 18.33 -11.06 23.01
C ALA A 16 17.27 -10.12 22.39
N LEU A 17 16.07 -10.02 22.99
CA LEU A 17 15.04 -9.07 22.57
C LEU A 17 15.45 -7.62 22.90
N LEU A 18 15.94 -7.38 24.12
CA LEU A 18 16.42 -6.06 24.55
C LEU A 18 17.56 -5.57 23.67
N THR A 19 18.50 -6.43 23.31
CA THR A 19 19.59 -6.09 22.36
C THR A 19 19.05 -5.67 21.00
N LYS A 20 17.97 -6.30 20.51
CA LYS A 20 17.33 -5.92 19.24
C LYS A 20 16.54 -4.62 19.31
N LEU A 21 15.98 -4.31 20.48
CA LEU A 21 15.20 -3.09 20.72
C LEU A 21 16.07 -1.92 21.18
N GLN A 22 17.30 -2.17 21.63
CA GLN A 22 18.28 -1.18 22.07
C GLN A 22 18.41 0.04 21.13
N PRO A 23 18.52 -0.10 19.80
CA PRO A 23 18.58 1.08 18.91
C PRO A 23 17.31 1.95 18.90
N LEU A 24 16.15 1.40 19.28
CA LEU A 24 14.90 2.14 19.45
C LEU A 24 14.82 2.77 20.83
N LEU A 25 15.34 2.10 21.86
CA LEU A 25 15.41 2.58 23.24
C LEU A 25 16.42 3.73 23.39
N ASP A 26 17.62 3.60 22.85
CA ASP A 26 18.72 4.58 22.95
C ASP A 26 18.34 5.96 22.39
N LYS A 27 17.39 6.00 21.45
CA LYS A 27 16.92 7.22 20.78
C LYS A 27 15.54 7.68 21.26
N GLY A 28 14.96 7.04 22.28
CA GLY A 28 13.58 7.32 22.74
C GLY A 28 12.50 7.08 21.67
N ARG A 29 12.79 6.28 20.64
CA ARG A 29 11.87 6.00 19.53
C ARG A 29 10.90 4.86 19.85
N MET A 30 11.13 4.13 20.95
CA MET A 30 10.23 3.09 21.43
C MET A 30 8.85 3.66 21.74
N ASP A 31 8.79 4.87 22.32
CA ASP A 31 7.53 5.53 22.66
C ASP A 31 6.66 5.73 21.40
N ASN A 32 7.25 6.17 20.29
CA ASN A 32 6.53 6.30 19.02
C ASN A 32 6.01 4.96 18.47
N VAL A 33 6.74 3.86 18.70
CA VAL A 33 6.28 2.52 18.28
C VAL A 33 5.09 2.10 19.13
N VAL A 34 5.17 2.33 20.44
CA VAL A 34 4.08 2.06 21.37
C VAL A 34 2.86 2.93 21.02
N ASP A 35 3.03 4.21 20.73
CA ASP A 35 1.96 5.13 20.33
C ASP A 35 1.28 4.67 19.03
N VAL A 36 2.04 4.24 18.02
CA VAL A 36 1.48 3.71 16.78
C VAL A 36 0.73 2.41 17.03
N LEU A 37 1.27 1.51 17.85
CA LEU A 37 0.59 0.28 18.22
C LEU A 37 -0.69 0.54 19.02
N ALA A 38 -0.68 1.52 19.91
CA ALA A 38 -1.87 1.96 20.65
C ALA A 38 -2.93 2.52 19.70
N LEU A 39 -2.55 3.40 18.77
CA LEU A 39 -3.45 3.93 17.75
C LEU A 39 -4.04 2.80 16.88
N VAL A 40 -3.23 1.81 16.50
CA VAL A 40 -3.70 0.66 15.73
C VAL A 40 -4.64 -0.22 16.57
N SER A 41 -4.35 -0.39 17.87
CA SER A 41 -5.24 -1.10 18.80
C SER A 41 -6.58 -0.40 18.90
N ASP A 42 -6.60 0.91 19.12
CA ASP A 42 -7.82 1.72 19.18
C ASP A 42 -8.63 1.60 17.87
N LEU A 43 -7.94 1.59 16.73
CA LEU A 43 -8.59 1.36 15.43
C LEU A 43 -9.23 -0.02 15.36
N VAL A 44 -8.53 -1.09 15.76
CA VAL A 44 -9.05 -2.46 15.76
C VAL A 44 -10.22 -2.61 16.72
N ASP A 45 -10.15 -2.00 17.90
CA ASP A 45 -11.22 -2.03 18.89
C ASP A 45 -12.49 -1.30 18.40
N MET A 46 -12.33 -0.32 17.51
CA MET A 46 -13.45 0.39 16.88
C MET A 46 -14.06 -0.38 15.69
N LEU A 47 -13.36 -1.37 15.12
CA LEU A 47 -13.88 -2.17 14.00
C LEU A 47 -14.85 -3.24 14.51
N ASP A 48 -16.11 -3.14 14.10
CA ASP A 48 -17.05 -4.24 14.25
C ASP A 48 -16.98 -5.23 13.05
N GLY A 49 -17.62 -6.39 13.19
CA GLY A 49 -17.65 -7.42 12.15
C GLY A 49 -18.09 -6.88 10.77
N PRO A 50 -19.23 -6.17 10.66
CA PRO A 50 -19.67 -5.57 9.40
C PRO A 50 -18.67 -4.56 8.79
N MET A 51 -17.96 -3.78 9.61
CA MET A 51 -16.95 -2.85 9.14
C MET A 51 -15.72 -3.59 8.58
N VAL A 52 -15.29 -4.68 9.22
CA VAL A 52 -14.19 -5.52 8.69
C VAL A 52 -14.54 -6.09 7.32
N GLU A 53 -15.76 -6.61 7.14
CA GLU A 53 -16.23 -7.12 5.84
C GLU A 53 -16.23 -6.03 4.76
N LYS A 54 -16.70 -4.82 5.09
CA LYS A 54 -16.67 -3.68 4.16
C LYS A 54 -15.25 -3.25 3.81
N LEU A 55 -14.34 -3.21 4.78
CA LEU A 55 -12.94 -2.88 4.54
C LEU A 55 -12.26 -3.93 3.66
N ALA A 56 -12.53 -5.22 3.89
CA ALA A 56 -12.04 -6.29 3.04
C ALA A 56 -12.54 -6.12 1.60
N LEU A 57 -13.84 -5.86 1.41
CA LEU A 57 -14.43 -5.62 0.09
C LEU A 57 -13.80 -4.39 -0.59
N LEU A 58 -13.63 -3.29 0.14
CA LEU A 58 -12.98 -2.07 -0.39
C LEU A 58 -11.53 -2.34 -0.77
N PHE A 59 -10.80 -3.10 0.05
CA PHE A 59 -9.43 -3.50 -0.22
C PHE A 59 -9.33 -4.38 -1.47
N GLU A 60 -10.24 -5.35 -1.63
CA GLU A 60 -10.32 -6.18 -2.84
C GLU A 60 -10.58 -5.34 -4.08
N GLN A 61 -11.55 -4.43 -4.03
CA GLN A 61 -11.87 -3.53 -5.15
C GLN A 61 -10.68 -2.62 -5.49
N ALA A 62 -10.06 -2.00 -4.49
CA ALA A 62 -8.90 -1.13 -4.69
C ALA A 62 -7.71 -1.90 -5.27
N THR A 63 -7.46 -3.12 -4.79
CA THR A 63 -6.39 -3.99 -5.29
C THR A 63 -6.67 -4.41 -6.72
N ALA A 64 -7.90 -4.80 -7.06
CA ALA A 64 -8.29 -5.16 -8.41
C ALA A 64 -8.11 -4.00 -9.40
N VAL A 65 -8.57 -2.80 -9.03
CA VAL A 65 -8.37 -1.58 -9.84
C VAL A 65 -6.87 -1.30 -10.01
N SER A 66 -6.11 -1.32 -8.93
CA SER A 66 -4.66 -1.07 -8.95
C SER A 66 -3.93 -2.08 -9.84
N TRP A 67 -4.31 -3.35 -9.79
CA TRP A 67 -3.74 -4.39 -10.64
C TRP A 67 -4.03 -4.15 -12.12
N SER A 68 -5.27 -3.80 -12.45
CA SER A 68 -5.67 -3.52 -13.83
C SER A 68 -4.92 -2.32 -14.42
N VAL A 69 -4.80 -1.23 -13.65
CA VAL A 69 -4.06 -0.02 -14.03
C VAL A 69 -2.56 -0.33 -14.16
N GLY A 70 -1.99 -1.05 -13.20
CA GLY A 70 -0.59 -1.46 -13.23
C GLY A 70 -0.25 -2.33 -14.43
N ASN A 71 -1.12 -3.26 -14.80
CA ASN A 71 -0.95 -4.06 -16.01
C ASN A 71 -1.04 -3.23 -17.29
N ALA A 72 -2.01 -2.33 -17.38
CA ALA A 72 -2.13 -1.42 -18.51
C ALA A 72 -0.88 -0.53 -18.65
N ALA A 73 -0.35 -0.01 -17.55
CA ALA A 73 0.88 0.78 -17.53
C ALA A 73 2.09 -0.04 -17.97
N ARG A 74 2.27 -1.27 -17.43
CA ARG A 74 3.34 -2.18 -17.85
C ARG A 74 3.27 -2.50 -19.34
N MET A 75 2.08 -2.76 -19.86
CA MET A 75 1.87 -3.03 -21.28
C MET A 75 2.16 -1.80 -22.15
N ALA A 76 1.73 -0.61 -21.74
CA ALA A 76 2.03 0.63 -22.44
C ALA A 76 3.55 0.91 -22.47
N MET A 77 4.24 0.74 -21.34
CA MET A 77 5.70 0.87 -21.28
C MET A 77 6.40 -0.10 -22.23
N ALA A 78 5.96 -1.37 -22.27
CA ALA A 78 6.53 -2.37 -23.17
C ALA A 78 6.31 -1.98 -24.65
N GLN A 79 5.13 -1.46 -25.00
CA GLN A 79 4.85 -0.96 -26.35
C GLN A 79 5.74 0.23 -26.71
N THR A 80 5.87 1.22 -25.81
CA THR A 80 6.72 2.40 -26.05
C THR A 80 8.20 2.03 -26.15
N GLN A 81 8.69 1.05 -25.39
CA GLN A 81 10.08 0.59 -25.48
C GLN A 81 10.35 -0.23 -26.75
N ALA A 82 9.33 -0.88 -27.32
CA ALA A 82 9.44 -1.63 -28.56
C ALA A 82 9.43 -0.72 -29.81
N GLU A 83 9.07 0.56 -29.67
CA GLU A 83 9.18 1.53 -30.77
C GLU A 83 10.66 1.87 -31.04
N GLU A 84 11.12 1.64 -32.27
CA GLU A 84 12.53 1.88 -32.66
C GLU A 84 12.94 3.36 -32.57
N THR A 85 11.96 4.27 -32.68
CA THR A 85 12.18 5.71 -32.55
C THR A 85 11.12 6.31 -31.64
N PRO A 86 11.49 7.25 -30.75
CA PRO A 86 10.52 7.90 -29.87
C PRO A 86 9.47 8.67 -30.70
N PRO A 87 8.20 8.69 -30.26
CA PRO A 87 7.14 9.31 -31.03
C PRO A 87 7.35 10.81 -31.16
N SER A 88 7.20 11.31 -32.39
CA SER A 88 7.21 12.75 -32.67
C SER A 88 5.99 13.45 -32.06
N LEU A 89 6.00 14.79 -32.00
CA LEU A 89 4.85 15.57 -31.53
C LEU A 89 3.56 15.24 -32.31
N TYR A 90 3.68 15.00 -33.62
CA TYR A 90 2.57 14.54 -34.44
C TYR A 90 2.16 13.10 -34.10
N GLY A 91 3.13 12.22 -33.83
CA GLY A 91 2.88 10.86 -33.35
C GLY A 91 2.05 10.85 -32.06
N LEU A 92 2.40 11.68 -31.08
CA LEU A 92 1.63 11.83 -29.84
C LEU A 92 0.20 12.32 -30.09
N LEU A 93 0.02 13.32 -30.97
CA LEU A 93 -1.31 13.80 -31.36
C LEU A 93 -2.12 12.73 -32.11
N SER A 94 -1.46 11.88 -32.89
CA SER A 94 -2.12 10.79 -33.61
C SER A 94 -2.73 9.75 -32.66
N LEU A 95 -2.15 9.54 -31.47
CA LEU A 95 -2.72 8.65 -30.44
C LEU A 95 -4.11 9.09 -29.99
N LEU A 96 -4.44 10.38 -30.06
CA LEU A 96 -5.78 10.88 -29.73
C LEU A 96 -6.83 10.48 -30.79
N ARG A 97 -6.42 10.04 -31.98
CA ARG A 97 -7.33 9.51 -33.00
C ARG A 97 -7.68 8.04 -32.75
N GLU A 98 -6.87 7.33 -31.97
CA GLU A 98 -7.11 5.93 -31.66
C GLU A 98 -8.45 5.73 -30.92
N PRO A 99 -9.31 4.77 -31.35
CA PRO A 99 -10.61 4.55 -30.72
C PRO A 99 -10.53 4.25 -29.22
N TYR A 100 -9.52 3.47 -28.80
CA TYR A 100 -9.35 3.07 -27.40
C TYR A 100 -8.83 4.22 -26.53
N THR A 101 -7.92 5.05 -27.05
CA THR A 101 -7.45 6.26 -26.36
C THR A 101 -8.61 7.24 -26.13
N ARG A 102 -9.48 7.44 -27.13
CA ARG A 102 -10.67 8.29 -26.99
C ARG A 102 -11.67 7.75 -25.98
N ARG A 103 -11.88 6.43 -25.94
CA ARG A 103 -12.74 5.79 -24.92
C ARG A 103 -12.16 5.99 -23.51
N GLY A 104 -10.84 5.83 -23.34
CA GLY A 104 -10.16 6.08 -22.06
C GLY A 104 -10.28 7.54 -21.61
N LEU A 105 -10.06 8.49 -22.53
CA LEU A 105 -10.22 9.91 -22.24
C LEU A 105 -11.68 10.25 -21.88
N ALA A 106 -12.64 9.71 -22.62
CA ALA A 106 -14.06 9.90 -22.33
C ALA A 106 -14.45 9.34 -20.94
N LEU A 107 -13.90 8.19 -20.54
CA LEU A 107 -14.08 7.66 -19.19
C LEU A 107 -13.56 8.64 -18.14
N ALA A 108 -12.31 9.09 -18.25
CA ALA A 108 -11.71 10.02 -17.30
C ALA A 108 -12.52 11.31 -17.16
N LEU A 109 -12.92 11.91 -18.28
CA LEU A 109 -13.72 13.13 -18.31
C LEU A 109 -15.11 12.93 -17.68
N ARG A 110 -15.76 11.78 -17.94
CA ARG A 110 -17.06 11.45 -17.34
C ARG A 110 -16.95 11.23 -15.83
N THR A 111 -15.91 10.55 -15.37
CA THR A 111 -15.66 10.38 -13.92
C THR A 111 -15.48 11.73 -13.24
N LEU A 112 -14.67 12.62 -13.81
CA LEU A 112 -14.50 13.99 -13.31
C LEU A 112 -15.82 14.77 -13.28
N ASN A 113 -16.66 14.62 -14.31
CA ASN A 113 -17.97 15.26 -14.35
C ASN A 113 -18.90 14.78 -13.23
N VAL A 114 -18.88 13.48 -12.92
CA VAL A 114 -19.67 12.90 -11.82
C VAL A 114 -19.17 13.41 -10.47
N ILE A 115 -17.86 13.43 -10.24
CA ILE A 115 -17.27 13.93 -8.99
C ILE A 115 -17.61 15.40 -8.79
N GLY A 116 -17.44 16.24 -9.81
CA GLY A 116 -17.72 17.68 -9.71
C GLY A 116 -19.21 18.05 -9.61
N ARG A 117 -20.12 17.09 -9.76
CA ARG A 117 -21.57 17.29 -9.57
C ARG A 117 -22.01 17.00 -8.13
N GLN A 118 -21.26 16.18 -7.41
CA GLN A 118 -21.48 15.89 -5.99
C GLN A 118 -20.95 17.04 -5.13
#